data_AF-A0A958JV63-F1
#
_entry.id   AF-A0A958JV63-F1
#
_cell.length_a   1.000
_cell.length_b   1.000
_cell.length_c   1.000
_cell.angle_alpha   90.00
_cell.angle_beta   90.00
_cell.angle_gamma   90.00
#
_symmetry.space_group_name_H-M   'P 1'
#
loop_
_entity.id
_entity.type
_entity.pdbx_description
1 polymer ?
#
loop_
_entity_poly.entity_id
_entity_poly.type
_entity_poly.pdbx_seq_one_letter_code
_entity_poly.pdbx_strand_id
1 'polypeptide(L)'
;MTDLGTQAIAIKAASIRRVYLSALCLFGLCLLWIFFSNSEESISLSSFETVINLSGRQRMLSQRIIVLATEIVAQNGIQSSQARTELQESLESFVRVQRALKLGDASLGILAFHSKESLDLYEQISPHFRKLTESVSNLLAATDRYEKERLFLEARGASHRCLPLMDRLVDLLTEEALDLSQKYHRTQNLVLFLQFLLFVLSAPFLFEPLVKRLKEIDEQQNIVLEKLRESEERFTLAVEGSDDGLWDWNVKTDDVLYSDRFVELLGYQPNNFPSRLESWANLLHPDDLGPTMEAVRKHLEEQLPYDVEYRCKSPSGDYNWFRAKGQAIWDKSGVATRMAGSLSDITDSKTERLELESATKRLQLALEATNTGLWDW
;
A
#
# COMPACT_ATOMS: atom_id res chain seq x y z
N MET A 1 -37.81 10.71 8.57
CA MET A 1 -37.01 9.83 9.45
C MET A 1 -35.67 9.37 8.84
N THR A 2 -35.39 9.65 7.57
CA THR A 2 -34.15 9.26 6.87
C THR A 2 -32.96 10.21 7.09
N ASP A 3 -33.18 11.43 7.59
CA ASP A 3 -32.15 12.48 7.68
C ASP A 3 -31.27 12.39 8.94
N LEU A 4 -31.86 11.97 10.07
CA LEU A 4 -31.16 11.79 11.36
C LEU A 4 -30.14 10.64 11.33
N GLY A 5 -30.41 9.58 10.57
CA GLY A 5 -29.50 8.45 10.41
C GLY A 5 -28.22 8.83 9.63
N THR A 6 -28.38 9.64 8.58
CA THR A 6 -27.28 10.07 7.71
C THR A 6 -26.34 11.05 8.41
N GLN A 7 -26.88 11.99 9.20
CA GLN A 7 -26.07 12.89 10.03
C GLN A 7 -25.32 12.14 11.15
N ALA A 8 -25.94 11.16 11.80
CA ALA A 8 -25.29 10.37 12.84
C ALA A 8 -24.11 9.54 12.31
N ILE A 9 -24.23 8.99 11.09
CA ILE A 9 -23.16 8.24 10.42
C ILE A 9 -22.01 9.18 10.01
N ALA A 10 -22.31 10.36 9.49
CA ALA A 10 -21.31 11.36 9.11
C ALA A 10 -20.50 11.88 10.33
N ILE A 11 -21.17 12.12 11.46
CA ILE A 11 -20.54 12.57 12.71
C ILE A 11 -19.63 11.46 13.29
N LYS A 12 -20.08 10.20 13.28
CA LYS A 12 -19.25 9.05 13.69
C LYS A 12 -18.03 8.88 12.79
N ALA A 13 -18.18 9.00 11.47
CA ALA A 13 -17.08 8.91 10.52
C ALA A 13 -16.05 10.05 10.71
N ALA A 14 -16.50 11.27 10.99
CA ALA A 14 -15.64 12.41 11.26
C ALA A 14 -14.88 12.29 12.59
N SER A 15 -15.52 11.75 13.63
CA SER A 15 -14.89 11.44 14.93
C SER A 15 -13.78 10.40 14.79
N ILE A 16 -14.05 9.28 14.12
CA ILE A 16 -13.07 8.21 13.89
C ILE A 16 -11.88 8.73 13.08
N ARG A 17 -12.13 9.54 12.03
CA ARG A 17 -11.07 10.14 11.20
C ARG A 17 -10.15 11.06 12.01
N ARG A 18 -10.69 11.84 12.96
CA ARG A 18 -9.86 12.69 13.84
C ARG A 18 -9.00 11.85 14.77
N VAL A 19 -9.56 10.84 15.43
CA VAL A 19 -8.79 9.94 16.31
C VAL A 19 -7.66 9.25 15.55
N TYR A 20 -7.94 8.78 14.33
CA TYR A 20 -6.93 8.16 13.46
C TYR A 20 -5.81 9.15 13.09
N LEU A 21 -6.16 10.37 12.68
CA LEU A 21 -5.19 11.37 12.28
C LEU A 21 -4.31 11.79 13.46
N SER A 22 -4.90 11.92 14.66
CA SER A 22 -4.17 12.20 15.89
C SER A 22 -3.20 11.08 16.25
N ALA A 23 -3.62 9.82 16.15
CA ALA A 23 -2.77 8.66 16.41
C ALA A 23 -1.62 8.53 15.38
N LEU A 24 -1.90 8.81 14.10
CA LEU A 24 -0.88 8.80 13.04
C LEU A 24 0.16 9.93 13.25
N CYS A 25 -0.28 11.11 13.65
CA CYS A 25 0.61 12.22 13.98
C CYS A 25 1.49 11.92 15.19
N LEU A 26 0.93 11.32 16.25
CA LEU A 26 1.69 10.89 17.42
C LEU A 26 2.75 9.84 17.05
N PHE A 27 2.37 8.86 16.22
CA PHE A 27 3.31 7.86 15.71
C PHE A 27 4.43 8.50 14.86
N GLY A 28 4.10 9.44 13.98
CA GLY A 28 5.07 10.18 13.18
C GLY A 28 6.04 11.02 14.03
N LEU A 29 5.54 11.68 15.09
CA LEU A 29 6.38 12.42 16.03
C LEU A 29 7.33 11.49 16.81
N CYS A 30 6.86 10.30 17.21
CA CYS A 30 7.72 9.29 17.82
C CYS A 30 8.82 8.82 16.87
N LEU A 31 8.51 8.56 15.60
CA LEU A 31 9.50 8.16 14.59
C LEU A 31 10.54 9.25 14.31
N LEU A 32 10.11 10.51 14.21
CA LEU A 32 11.02 11.64 14.04
C LEU A 32 11.96 11.78 15.23
N TRP A 33 11.44 11.66 16.45
CA TRP A 33 12.27 11.73 17.66
C TRP A 33 13.28 10.57 17.74
N ILE A 34 12.92 9.35 17.34
CA ILE A 34 13.87 8.22 17.21
C ILE A 34 14.99 8.56 16.23
N PHE A 35 14.64 9.10 15.05
CA PHE A 35 15.61 9.43 14.01
C PHE A 35 16.63 10.46 14.48
N PHE A 36 16.17 11.54 15.13
CA PHE A 36 17.06 12.56 15.67
C PHE A 36 17.91 12.02 16.85
N SER A 37 17.33 11.23 17.76
CA SER A 37 18.06 10.64 18.88
C SER A 37 19.18 9.67 18.45
N ASN A 38 18.98 8.90 17.37
CA ASN A 38 20.01 8.01 16.82
C ASN A 38 21.11 8.77 16.05
N SER A 39 20.81 9.97 15.54
CA SER A 39 21.80 10.80 14.83
C SER A 39 22.85 11.40 15.77
N GLU A 40 22.44 11.95 16.92
CA GLU A 40 23.36 12.46 17.96
C GLU A 40 24.24 11.36 18.58
N GLU A 41 23.70 10.13 18.68
CA GLU A 41 24.41 8.92 19.16
C GLU A 41 25.65 8.59 18.32
N SER A 42 25.48 8.51 16.99
CA SER A 42 26.57 8.18 16.06
C SER A 42 27.73 9.18 16.14
N ILE A 43 27.43 10.44 16.45
CA ILE A 43 28.41 11.52 16.56
C ILE A 43 29.18 11.40 17.88
N SER A 44 28.51 11.04 18.98
CA SER A 44 29.17 10.92 20.29
C SER A 44 30.12 9.71 20.38
N LEU A 45 29.69 8.50 19.99
CA LEU A 45 30.55 7.30 20.06
C LEU A 45 31.76 7.38 19.12
N SER A 46 31.57 7.87 17.89
CA SER A 46 32.66 8.04 16.93
C SER A 46 33.72 9.03 17.40
N SER A 47 33.32 10.06 18.15
CA SER A 47 34.25 11.02 18.74
C SER A 47 35.16 10.39 19.80
N PHE A 48 34.65 9.46 20.64
CA PHE A 48 35.45 8.76 21.65
C PHE A 48 36.45 7.78 21.04
N GLU A 49 36.05 6.97 20.05
CA GLU A 49 36.97 6.08 19.33
C GLU A 49 38.13 6.88 18.70
N THR A 50 37.80 8.04 18.14
CA THR A 50 38.79 8.94 17.53
C THR A 50 39.74 9.52 18.58
N VAL A 51 39.24 9.92 19.74
CA VAL A 51 40.03 10.40 20.88
C VAL A 51 40.98 9.32 21.41
N ILE A 52 40.52 8.09 21.59
CA ILE A 52 41.33 6.94 22.04
C ILE A 52 42.43 6.61 21.02
N ASN A 53 42.11 6.63 19.72
CA ASN A 53 43.10 6.36 18.67
C ASN A 53 44.16 7.47 18.61
N LEU A 54 43.75 8.73 18.73
CA LEU A 54 44.66 9.87 18.72
C LEU A 54 45.56 9.93 19.96
N SER A 55 45.06 9.56 21.15
CA SER A 55 45.88 9.46 22.35
C SER A 55 46.92 8.33 22.23
N GLY A 56 46.54 7.18 21.66
CA GLY A 56 47.47 6.11 21.28
C GLY A 56 48.53 6.58 20.27
N ARG A 57 48.13 7.36 19.25
CA ARG A 57 49.05 7.97 18.28
C ARG A 57 50.00 8.97 18.92
N GLN A 58 49.52 9.78 19.87
CA GLN A 58 50.34 10.73 20.62
C GLN A 58 51.45 10.00 21.39
N ARG A 59 51.11 8.89 22.06
CA ARG A 59 52.07 8.03 22.75
C ARG A 59 53.12 7.50 21.78
N MET A 60 52.73 6.93 20.65
CA MET A 60 53.66 6.43 19.63
C MET A 60 54.59 7.51 19.09
N LEU A 61 54.07 8.71 18.81
CA LEU A 61 54.86 9.84 18.35
C LEU A 61 55.89 10.29 19.39
N SER A 62 55.53 10.30 20.68
CA SER A 62 56.47 10.63 21.76
C SER A 62 57.68 9.70 21.82
N GLN A 63 57.47 8.40 21.56
CA GLN A 63 58.54 7.40 21.54
C GLN A 63 59.37 7.53 20.28
N ARG A 64 58.72 7.71 19.11
CA ARG A 64 59.41 7.92 17.83
C ARG A 64 60.33 9.14 17.86
N ILE A 65 59.89 10.24 18.48
CA ILE A 65 60.70 11.45 18.68
C ILE A 65 62.00 11.13 19.43
N ILE A 66 61.93 10.33 20.50
CA ILE A 66 63.14 9.96 21.28
C ILE A 66 64.07 9.04 20.48
N VAL A 67 63.53 8.09 19.72
CA VAL A 67 64.32 7.21 18.85
C VAL A 67 65.08 8.02 17.80
N LEU A 68 64.39 8.90 17.07
CA LEU A 68 65.00 9.77 16.05
C LEU A 68 66.00 10.76 16.66
N ALA A 69 65.70 11.32 17.84
CA ALA A 69 66.64 12.18 18.55
C ALA A 69 67.91 11.42 18.97
N THR A 70 67.79 10.14 19.35
CA THR A 70 68.94 9.28 19.68
C THR A 70 69.84 9.10 18.45
N GLU A 71 69.24 8.85 17.28
CA GLU A 71 69.95 8.69 16.02
C GLU A 71 70.73 9.96 15.62
N ILE A 72 70.09 11.13 15.75
CA ILE A 72 70.71 12.42 15.43
C ILE A 72 71.90 12.73 16.35
N VAL A 73 71.82 12.37 17.63
CA VAL A 73 72.94 12.54 18.58
C VAL A 73 74.07 11.55 18.27
N ALA A 74 73.76 10.31 17.89
CA ALA A 74 74.76 9.28 17.60
C ALA A 74 75.57 9.55 16.32
N GLN A 75 74.96 10.12 15.28
CA GLN A 75 75.58 10.33 13.96
C GLN A 75 76.49 11.57 13.87
N ASN A 76 76.75 12.29 14.97
CA ASN A 76 77.73 13.39 15.07
C ASN A 76 77.69 14.44 13.92
N GLY A 77 76.54 14.67 13.31
CA GLY A 77 76.37 15.70 12.27
C GLY A 77 76.79 15.29 10.85
N ILE A 78 77.14 14.03 10.57
CA ILE A 78 77.33 13.56 9.19
C ILE A 78 75.94 13.20 8.62
N GLN A 79 75.43 14.05 7.73
CA GLN A 79 74.21 13.86 6.90
C GLN A 79 73.11 12.94 7.47
N SER A 80 72.26 13.47 8.34
CA SER A 80 70.93 12.92 8.55
C SER A 80 69.85 13.95 8.24
N SER A 81 69.95 14.60 7.06
CA SER A 81 68.90 15.52 6.61
C SER A 81 67.53 14.84 6.67
N GLN A 82 67.47 13.56 6.31
CA GLN A 82 66.28 12.73 6.43
C GLN A 82 65.82 12.55 7.88
N ALA A 83 66.67 12.09 8.81
CA ALA A 83 66.26 11.88 10.21
C ALA A 83 65.85 13.19 10.90
N ARG A 84 66.47 14.32 10.54
CA ARG A 84 66.07 15.65 11.01
C ARG A 84 64.69 16.06 10.48
N THR A 85 64.42 15.84 9.19
CA THR A 85 63.10 16.08 8.60
C THR A 85 62.04 15.20 9.25
N GLU A 86 62.32 13.89 9.42
CA GLU A 86 61.39 12.97 10.07
C GLU A 86 61.14 13.32 11.55
N LEU A 87 62.17 13.80 12.27
CA LEU A 87 62.02 14.27 13.64
C LEU A 87 61.15 15.53 13.71
N GLN A 88 61.37 16.48 12.79
CA GLN A 88 60.56 17.69 12.71
C GLN A 88 59.09 17.37 12.40
N GLU A 89 58.82 16.53 11.40
CA GLU A 89 57.46 16.10 11.05
C GLU A 89 56.77 15.35 12.20
N SER A 90 57.51 14.49 12.90
CA SER A 90 57.01 13.77 14.06
C SER A 90 56.68 14.71 15.21
N LEU A 91 57.50 15.74 15.43
CA LEU A 91 57.29 16.77 16.45
C LEU A 91 56.08 17.65 16.13
N GLU A 92 55.94 18.10 14.89
CA GLU A 92 54.79 18.89 14.44
C GLU A 92 53.49 18.08 14.56
N SER A 93 53.51 16.82 14.14
CA SER A 93 52.39 15.89 14.29
C SER A 93 52.02 15.69 15.77
N PHE A 94 53.02 15.55 16.65
CA PHE A 94 52.81 15.38 18.08
C PHE A 94 52.14 16.61 18.71
N VAL A 95 52.60 17.82 18.38
CA VAL A 95 52.02 19.08 18.86
C VAL A 95 50.59 19.27 18.35
N ARG A 96 50.33 18.89 17.08
CA ARG A 96 48.98 18.96 16.50
C ARG A 96 48.02 18.03 17.23
N VAL A 97 48.40 16.77 17.45
CA VAL A 97 47.58 15.78 18.15
C VAL A 97 47.34 16.21 19.60
N GLN A 98 48.36 16.72 20.29
CA GLN A 98 48.21 17.26 21.65
C GLN A 98 47.17 18.39 21.72
N ARG A 99 47.20 19.32 20.76
CA ARG A 99 46.25 20.44 20.72
C ARG A 99 44.83 19.94 20.47
N ALA A 100 44.66 19.04 19.51
CA ALA A 100 43.36 18.46 19.17
C ALA A 100 42.74 17.70 20.36
N LEU A 101 43.56 16.92 21.08
CA LEU A 101 43.14 16.20 22.28
C LEU A 101 42.79 17.10 23.46
N LYS A 102 43.33 18.33 23.54
CA LYS A 102 43.07 19.25 24.67
C LYS A 102 41.91 20.20 24.41
N LEU A 103 41.79 20.72 23.18
CA LEU A 103 40.84 21.80 22.85
C LEU A 103 39.68 21.32 21.96
N GLY A 104 39.71 20.06 21.53
CA GLY A 104 38.89 19.57 20.44
C GLY A 104 39.38 20.06 19.08
N ASP A 105 39.02 19.32 18.04
CA ASP A 105 39.29 19.69 16.64
C ASP A 105 38.20 19.07 15.76
N ALA A 106 37.27 19.91 15.30
CA ALA A 106 36.17 19.48 14.43
C ALA A 106 36.67 18.89 13.10
N SER A 107 37.86 19.30 12.61
CA SER A 107 38.47 18.74 11.41
C SER A 107 38.99 17.32 11.60
N LEU A 108 39.24 16.92 12.86
CA LEU A 108 39.64 15.58 13.25
C LEU A 108 38.49 14.80 13.90
N GLY A 109 37.25 15.32 13.87
CA GLY A 109 36.08 14.64 14.43
C GLY A 109 36.05 14.58 15.96
N ILE A 110 36.84 15.41 16.65
CA ILE A 110 36.89 15.44 18.12
C ILE A 110 36.00 16.56 18.63
N LEU A 111 34.94 16.19 19.35
CA LEU A 111 34.20 17.09 20.21
C LEU A 111 34.87 17.09 21.59
N ALA A 112 35.17 18.26 22.14
CA ALA A 112 35.84 18.40 23.44
C ALA A 112 34.90 18.05 24.60
N PHE A 113 34.62 16.76 24.80
CA PHE A 113 33.93 16.24 25.98
C PHE A 113 34.95 15.55 26.87
N HIS A 114 35.60 16.35 27.72
CA HIS A 114 36.54 15.85 28.72
C HIS A 114 35.87 15.92 30.09
N SER A 115 35.89 14.80 30.83
CA SER A 115 35.63 14.82 32.27
C SER A 115 36.58 15.78 33.00
N LYS A 116 36.23 16.15 34.23
CA LYS A 116 37.11 16.96 35.06
C LYS A 116 38.45 16.23 35.31
N GLU A 117 38.39 14.92 35.50
CA GLU A 117 39.54 14.05 35.74
C GLU A 117 40.49 13.99 34.53
N SER A 118 39.96 13.94 33.31
CA SER A 118 40.77 13.95 32.09
C SER A 118 41.39 15.32 31.83
N LEU A 119 40.65 16.41 32.09
CA LEU A 119 41.17 17.79 32.07
C LEU A 119 42.33 17.98 33.06
N ASP A 120 42.17 17.54 34.31
CA ASP A 120 43.21 17.61 35.35
C ASP A 120 44.47 16.83 34.93
N LEU A 121 44.30 15.70 34.24
CA LEU A 121 45.42 14.90 33.74
C LEU A 121 46.12 15.59 32.55
N TYR A 122 45.37 16.23 31.64
CA TYR A 122 45.96 17.08 30.60
C TYR A 122 46.78 18.24 31.17
N GLU A 123 46.35 18.84 32.28
CA GLU A 123 47.11 19.88 32.97
C GLU A 123 48.41 19.35 33.56
N GLN A 124 48.39 18.15 34.15
CA GLN A 124 49.59 17.50 34.68
C GLN A 124 50.60 17.13 33.59
N ILE A 125 50.14 16.70 32.41
CA ILE A 125 51.04 16.31 31.31
C ILE A 125 51.61 17.54 30.57
N SER A 126 50.85 18.63 30.49
CA SER A 126 51.16 19.83 29.69
C SER A 126 52.59 20.39 29.90
N PRO A 127 53.13 20.53 31.13
CA PRO A 127 54.49 20.99 31.36
C PRO A 127 55.55 20.06 30.78
N HIS A 128 55.33 18.75 30.85
CA HIS A 128 56.26 17.76 30.33
C HIS A 128 56.24 17.71 28.80
N PHE A 129 55.06 17.86 28.18
CA PHE A 129 54.95 18.03 26.72
C PHE A 129 55.64 19.29 26.23
N ARG A 130 55.47 20.42 26.94
CA ARG A 130 56.17 21.65 26.60
C ARG A 130 57.69 21.47 26.66
N LYS A 131 58.19 20.88 27.76
CA LYS A 131 59.62 20.64 27.95
C LYS A 131 60.18 19.69 26.88
N LEU A 132 59.45 18.63 26.53
CA LEU A 132 59.83 17.72 25.44
C LEU A 132 59.95 18.47 24.11
N THR A 133 58.93 19.23 23.74
CA THR A 133 58.89 19.96 22.46
C THR A 133 59.98 21.03 22.37
N GLU A 134 60.20 21.79 23.45
CA GLU A 134 61.26 22.79 23.53
C GLU A 134 62.65 22.15 23.43
N SER A 135 62.92 21.09 24.18
CA SER A 135 64.21 20.40 24.16
C SER A 135 64.53 19.78 22.81
N VAL A 136 63.54 19.20 22.12
CA VAL A 136 63.70 18.62 20.78
C VAL A 136 63.89 19.69 19.70
N SER A 137 63.10 20.78 19.77
CA SER A 137 63.25 21.92 18.86
C SER A 137 64.64 22.56 18.98
N ASN A 138 65.11 22.78 20.21
CA ASN A 138 66.46 23.30 20.46
C ASN A 138 67.55 22.32 20.03
N LEU A 139 67.33 21.00 20.15
CA LEU A 139 68.27 19.97 19.68
C LEU A 139 68.44 20.03 18.16
N LEU A 140 67.36 20.27 17.41
CA LEU A 140 67.40 20.44 15.96
C LEU A 140 68.20 21.69 15.54
N ALA A 141 68.14 22.76 16.35
CA ALA A 141 68.86 24.01 16.11
C ALA A 141 70.32 24.01 16.59
N ALA A 142 70.66 23.17 17.57
CA ALA A 142 72.00 23.11 18.15
C ALA A 142 73.05 22.66 17.13
N THR A 143 74.22 23.28 17.17
CA THR A 143 75.38 22.89 16.34
C THR A 143 76.39 22.07 17.15
N ASP A 144 76.60 22.44 18.41
CA ASP A 144 77.55 21.83 19.34
C ASP A 144 77.13 20.43 19.83
N ARG A 145 78.11 19.53 20.00
CA ARG A 145 77.87 18.13 20.39
C ARG A 145 77.44 18.01 21.85
N TYR A 146 78.07 18.75 22.76
CA TYR A 146 77.76 18.69 24.18
C TYR A 146 76.37 19.27 24.46
N GLU A 147 76.02 20.36 23.78
CA GLU A 147 74.68 20.95 23.85
C GLU A 147 73.58 19.99 23.35
N LYS A 148 73.80 19.28 22.24
CA LYS A 148 72.87 18.26 21.73
C LYS A 148 72.64 17.13 22.71
N GLU A 149 73.70 16.63 23.35
CA GLU A 149 73.62 15.55 24.32
C GLU A 149 72.84 15.98 25.58
N ARG A 150 73.08 17.21 26.07
CA ARG A 150 72.29 17.80 27.17
C ARG A 150 70.81 17.91 26.82
N LEU A 151 70.49 18.50 25.67
CA LEU A 151 69.10 18.69 25.22
C LEU A 151 68.38 17.36 24.97
N PHE A 152 69.10 16.35 24.48
CA PHE A 152 68.57 14.99 24.34
C PHE A 152 68.21 14.37 25.68
N LEU A 153 69.09 14.48 26.69
CA LEU A 153 68.80 13.96 28.03
C LEU A 153 67.60 14.68 28.67
N GLU A 154 67.46 15.99 28.46
CA GLU A 154 66.27 16.74 28.88
C GLU A 154 64.99 16.26 28.19
N ALA A 155 65.03 16.08 26.86
CA ALA A 155 63.92 15.56 26.07
C ALA A 155 63.53 14.14 26.50
N ARG A 156 64.52 13.25 26.68
CA ARG A 156 64.32 11.88 27.14
C ARG A 156 63.70 11.83 28.54
N GLY A 157 64.19 12.66 29.46
CA GLY A 157 63.63 12.78 30.80
C GLY A 157 62.19 13.32 30.80
N ALA A 158 61.87 14.27 29.93
CA ALA A 158 60.51 14.78 29.75
C ALA A 158 59.57 13.71 29.17
N SER A 159 60.00 12.98 28.13
CA SER A 159 59.22 11.87 27.54
C SER A 159 58.97 10.74 28.55
N HIS A 160 59.99 10.34 29.31
CA HIS A 160 59.85 9.34 30.38
C HIS A 160 58.81 9.74 31.45
N ARG A 161 58.71 11.04 31.77
CA ARG A 161 57.68 11.55 32.69
C ARG A 161 56.29 11.67 32.06
N CYS A 162 56.20 11.88 30.74
CA CYS A 162 54.92 11.92 30.04
C CYS A 162 54.28 10.54 29.89
N LEU A 163 55.08 9.49 29.61
CA LEU A 163 54.58 8.17 29.21
C LEU A 163 53.56 7.56 30.19
N PRO A 164 53.83 7.48 31.51
CA PRO A 164 52.86 6.93 32.46
C PRO A 164 51.58 7.75 32.56
N LEU A 165 51.68 9.07 32.40
CA LEU A 165 50.51 9.95 32.44
C LEU A 165 49.67 9.84 31.15
N MET A 166 50.30 9.65 29.99
CA MET A 166 49.60 9.34 28.74
C MET A 166 48.90 7.99 28.80
N ASP A 167 49.54 6.98 29.38
CA ASP A 167 48.93 5.65 29.56
C ASP A 167 47.67 5.76 30.43
N ARG A 168 47.77 6.46 31.56
CA ARG A 168 46.62 6.74 32.43
C ARG A 168 45.51 7.54 31.74
N LEU A 169 45.88 8.46 30.83
CA LEU A 169 44.91 9.24 30.07
C LEU A 169 44.15 8.37 29.08
N VAL A 170 44.83 7.44 28.39
CA VAL A 170 44.19 6.49 27.48
C VAL A 170 43.22 5.59 28.24
N ASP A 171 43.65 5.05 29.39
CA ASP A 171 42.80 4.19 30.23
C ASP A 171 41.54 4.94 30.70
N LEU A 172 41.70 6.15 31.23
CA LEU A 172 40.59 6.97 31.71
C LEU A 172 39.59 7.31 30.58
N LEU A 173 40.08 7.71 29.40
CA LEU A 173 39.22 8.02 28.26
C LEU A 173 38.48 6.76 27.75
N THR A 174 39.09 5.59 27.88
CA THR A 174 38.47 4.30 27.53
C THR A 174 37.37 3.92 28.52
N GLU A 175 37.61 4.09 29.83
CA GLU A 175 36.60 3.86 30.86
C GLU A 175 35.40 4.81 30.71
N GLU A 176 35.64 6.10 30.46
CA GLU A 176 34.59 7.09 30.23
C GLU A 176 33.74 6.75 29.01
N ALA A 177 34.37 6.35 27.90
CA ALA A 177 33.64 5.94 26.70
C ALA A 177 32.73 4.73 26.95
N LEU A 178 33.20 3.77 27.75
CA LEU A 178 32.45 2.55 28.07
C LEU A 178 31.24 2.84 28.97
N ASP A 179 31.41 3.66 30.02
CA ASP A 179 30.32 4.06 30.92
C ASP A 179 29.22 4.83 30.17
N LEU A 180 29.63 5.77 29.30
CA LEU A 180 28.70 6.58 28.50
C LEU A 180 27.91 5.71 27.51
N SER A 181 28.59 4.78 26.83
CA SER A 181 27.96 3.78 25.96
C SER A 181 26.95 2.92 26.71
N GLN A 182 27.31 2.43 27.91
CA GLN A 182 26.43 1.58 28.70
C GLN A 182 25.19 2.34 29.21
N LYS A 183 25.38 3.57 29.69
CA LYS A 183 24.27 4.45 30.12
C LYS A 183 23.34 4.78 28.96
N TYR A 184 23.90 4.98 27.77
CA TYR A 184 23.13 5.21 26.56
C TYR A 184 22.28 4.00 26.18
N HIS A 185 22.88 2.80 26.04
CA HIS A 185 22.14 1.57 25.70
C HIS A 185 21.00 1.30 26.68
N ARG A 186 21.20 1.57 27.98
CA ARG A 186 20.14 1.44 28.99
C ARG A 186 18.98 2.39 28.75
N THR A 187 19.28 3.64 28.39
CA THR A 187 18.26 4.67 28.11
C THR A 187 17.52 4.37 26.81
N GLN A 188 18.23 3.96 25.76
CA GLN A 188 17.65 3.58 24.47
C GLN A 188 16.72 2.36 24.59
N ASN A 189 17.12 1.33 25.34
CA ASN A 189 16.27 0.17 25.60
C ASN A 189 14.99 0.55 26.36
N LEU A 190 15.08 1.46 27.34
CA LEU A 190 13.92 1.96 28.07
C LEU A 190 12.98 2.76 27.17
N VAL A 191 13.53 3.58 26.28
CA VAL A 191 12.78 4.32 25.27
C VAL A 191 12.05 3.39 24.31
N LEU A 192 12.74 2.39 23.75
CA LEU A 192 12.14 1.39 22.87
C LEU A 192 11.03 0.61 23.58
N PHE A 193 11.23 0.27 24.85
CA PHE A 193 10.22 -0.38 25.66
C PHE A 193 8.97 0.49 25.85
N LEU A 194 9.14 1.78 26.19
CA LEU A 194 8.02 2.72 26.34
C LEU A 194 7.28 2.92 25.02
N GLN A 195 7.97 2.96 23.89
CA GLN A 195 7.36 3.04 22.57
C GLN A 195 6.54 1.80 22.23
N PHE A 196 7.09 0.61 22.50
CA PHE A 196 6.36 -0.64 22.33
C PHE A 196 5.09 -0.65 23.21
N LEU A 197 5.19 -0.22 24.46
CA LEU A 197 4.04 -0.12 25.37
C LEU A 197 2.97 0.84 24.83
N LEU A 198 3.37 2.03 24.34
CA LEU A 198 2.47 3.01 23.73
C LEU A 198 1.76 2.44 22.50
N PHE A 199 2.48 1.69 21.67
CA PHE A 199 1.92 1.02 20.49
C PHE A 199 0.88 -0.02 20.88
N VAL A 200 1.18 -0.89 21.85
CA VAL A 200 0.25 -1.91 22.34
C VAL A 200 -1.01 -1.26 22.95
N LEU A 201 -0.86 -0.18 23.71
CA LEU A 201 -1.98 0.54 24.33
C LEU A 201 -2.84 1.29 23.30
N SER A 202 -2.25 1.76 22.20
CA SER A 202 -2.97 2.47 21.14
C SER A 202 -3.58 1.56 20.06
N ALA A 203 -3.10 0.31 19.95
CA ALA A 203 -3.58 -0.64 18.95
C ALA A 203 -5.11 -0.86 18.97
N PRO A 204 -5.80 -1.03 20.12
CA PRO A 204 -7.25 -1.19 20.12
C PRO A 204 -7.99 0.00 19.50
N PHE A 205 -7.56 1.22 19.81
CA PHE A 205 -8.15 2.44 19.26
C PHE A 205 -7.97 2.57 17.73
N LEU A 206 -6.88 2.02 17.20
CA LEU A 206 -6.59 2.00 15.76
C LEU A 206 -7.33 0.86 15.04
N PHE A 207 -7.34 -0.35 15.60
CA PHE A 207 -7.79 -1.54 14.89
C PHE A 207 -9.28 -1.87 15.12
N GLU A 208 -9.84 -1.58 16.29
CA GLU A 208 -11.24 -1.92 16.61
C GLU A 208 -12.26 -1.34 15.60
N PRO A 209 -12.18 -0.05 15.18
CA PRO A 209 -13.12 0.48 14.19
C PRO A 209 -12.99 -0.19 12.82
N LEU A 210 -11.78 -0.61 12.46
CA LEU A 210 -11.47 -1.23 11.17
C LEU A 210 -12.01 -2.67 11.12
N VAL A 211 -11.80 -3.42 12.21
CA VAL A 211 -12.41 -4.75 12.41
C VAL A 211 -13.93 -4.67 12.35
N LYS A 212 -14.52 -3.64 12.97
CA LYS A 212 -15.98 -3.44 12.94
C LYS A 212 -16.49 -3.19 11.52
N ARG A 213 -15.84 -2.30 10.76
CA ARG A 213 -16.23 -2.05 9.36
C ARG A 213 -16.10 -3.30 8.48
N LEU A 214 -15.05 -4.10 8.67
CA LEU A 214 -14.89 -5.35 7.91
C LEU A 214 -16.04 -6.31 8.15
N LYS A 215 -16.49 -6.46 9.41
CA LYS A 215 -17.66 -7.28 9.74
C LYS A 215 -18.95 -6.73 9.13
N GLU A 216 -19.16 -5.41 9.20
CA GLU A 216 -20.36 -4.78 8.62
C GLU A 216 -20.45 -4.98 7.09
N ILE A 217 -19.32 -4.93 6.38
CA ILE A 217 -19.27 -5.16 4.93
C ILE A 217 -19.60 -6.62 4.60
N ASP A 218 -19.02 -7.57 5.34
CA ASP A 218 -19.26 -9.00 5.14
C ASP A 218 -20.74 -9.35 5.38
N GLU A 219 -21.34 -8.82 6.44
CA GLU A 219 -22.76 -8.99 6.74
C GLU A 219 -23.66 -8.38 5.64
N GLN A 220 -23.30 -7.20 5.13
CA GLN A 220 -24.02 -6.59 4.01
C GLN A 220 -23.94 -7.42 2.72
N GLN A 221 -22.77 -7.99 2.41
CA GLN A 221 -22.60 -8.86 1.24
C GLN A 221 -23.46 -10.10 1.34
N ASN A 222 -23.49 -10.75 2.51
CA ASN A 222 -24.31 -11.94 2.74
C ASN A 222 -25.82 -11.63 2.62
N ILE A 223 -26.28 -10.49 3.14
CA ILE A 223 -27.69 -10.06 2.99
C ILE A 223 -28.04 -9.80 1.52
N VAL A 224 -27.15 -9.16 0.75
CA VAL A 224 -27.38 -8.90 -0.67
C VAL A 224 -27.41 -10.20 -1.47
N LEU A 225 -26.49 -11.13 -1.17
CA LEU A 225 -26.44 -12.45 -1.82
C LEU A 225 -27.72 -13.24 -1.55
N GLU A 226 -28.19 -13.26 -0.29
CA GLU A 226 -29.41 -14.01 0.05
C GLU A 226 -30.65 -13.39 -0.60
N LYS A 227 -30.76 -12.06 -0.64
CA LYS A 227 -31.85 -11.38 -1.36
C LYS A 227 -31.82 -11.65 -2.86
N LEU A 228 -30.62 -11.74 -3.45
CA LEU A 228 -30.47 -12.11 -4.86
C LEU A 228 -30.95 -13.54 -5.08
N ARG A 229 -30.52 -14.49 -4.24
CA ARG A 229 -30.93 -15.89 -4.28
C ARG A 229 -32.45 -16.05 -4.14
N GLU A 230 -33.07 -15.39 -3.17
CA GLU A 230 -34.53 -15.39 -3.00
C GLU A 230 -35.27 -14.80 -4.22
N SER A 231 -34.70 -13.76 -4.85
CA SER A 231 -35.28 -13.17 -6.06
C SER A 231 -35.14 -14.10 -7.27
N GLU A 232 -33.99 -14.75 -7.41
CA GLU A 232 -33.74 -15.74 -8.47
C GLU A 232 -34.64 -16.96 -8.31
N GLU A 233 -34.75 -17.54 -7.11
CA GLU A 233 -35.64 -18.67 -6.83
C GLU A 233 -37.10 -18.33 -7.13
N ARG A 234 -37.56 -17.14 -6.71
CA ARG A 234 -38.93 -16.69 -6.99
C ARG A 234 -39.17 -16.47 -8.48
N PHE A 235 -38.17 -15.93 -9.18
CA PHE A 235 -38.25 -15.77 -10.62
C PHE A 235 -38.33 -17.14 -11.31
N THR A 236 -37.41 -18.06 -11.01
CA THR A 236 -37.41 -19.42 -11.55
C THR A 236 -38.74 -20.14 -11.30
N LEU A 237 -39.27 -20.11 -10.08
CA LEU A 237 -40.56 -20.74 -9.75
C LEU A 237 -41.74 -20.10 -10.49
N ALA A 238 -41.73 -18.78 -10.67
CA ALA A 238 -42.78 -18.09 -11.43
C ALA A 238 -42.73 -18.46 -12.93
N VAL A 239 -41.53 -18.66 -13.47
CA VAL A 239 -41.32 -19.09 -14.85
C VAL A 239 -41.71 -20.56 -15.03
N GLU A 240 -41.25 -21.47 -14.17
CA GLU A 240 -41.61 -22.89 -14.21
C GLU A 240 -43.11 -23.13 -13.99
N GLY A 241 -43.77 -22.28 -13.20
CA GLY A 241 -45.21 -22.34 -13.00
C GLY A 241 -46.04 -21.75 -14.15
N SER A 242 -45.44 -21.01 -15.08
CA SER A 242 -46.11 -20.56 -16.30
C SER A 242 -45.79 -21.53 -17.44
N ASP A 243 -46.80 -22.01 -18.17
CA ASP A 243 -46.57 -22.84 -19.37
C ASP A 243 -45.96 -22.05 -20.55
N ASP A 244 -45.54 -20.80 -20.31
CA ASP A 244 -45.00 -19.84 -21.26
C ASP A 244 -43.49 -20.02 -21.47
N GLY A 245 -43.04 -19.79 -22.70
CA GLY A 245 -41.63 -19.62 -23.02
C GLY A 245 -41.19 -18.17 -22.86
N LEU A 246 -40.09 -17.93 -22.16
CA LEU A 246 -39.50 -16.59 -22.06
C LEU A 246 -38.48 -16.29 -23.15
N TRP A 247 -38.40 -15.01 -23.49
CA TRP A 247 -37.38 -14.44 -24.36
C TRP A 247 -36.90 -13.09 -23.84
N ASP A 248 -35.63 -12.80 -24.08
CA ASP A 248 -34.98 -11.56 -23.67
C ASP A 248 -34.03 -11.07 -24.75
N TRP A 249 -34.38 -9.97 -25.39
CA TRP A 249 -33.66 -9.41 -26.52
C TRP A 249 -32.90 -8.15 -26.13
N ASN A 250 -31.59 -8.17 -26.33
CA ASN A 250 -30.76 -6.98 -26.30
C ASN A 250 -30.79 -6.29 -27.66
N VAL A 251 -31.57 -5.21 -27.76
CA VAL A 251 -31.81 -4.45 -29.00
C VAL A 251 -30.51 -3.87 -29.58
N LYS A 252 -29.47 -3.64 -28.75
CA LYS A 252 -28.20 -3.05 -29.20
C LYS A 252 -27.25 -4.07 -29.81
N THR A 253 -27.22 -5.29 -29.27
CA THR A 253 -26.30 -6.34 -29.74
C THR A 253 -26.97 -7.35 -30.66
N ASP A 254 -28.31 -7.33 -30.72
CA ASP A 254 -29.15 -8.32 -31.38
C ASP A 254 -29.06 -9.74 -30.78
N ASP A 255 -28.50 -9.86 -29.57
CA ASP A 255 -28.49 -11.12 -28.84
C ASP A 255 -29.84 -11.35 -28.18
N VAL A 256 -30.38 -12.56 -28.38
CA VAL A 256 -31.63 -12.99 -27.74
C VAL A 256 -31.39 -14.22 -26.87
N LEU A 257 -31.74 -14.11 -25.60
CA LEU A 257 -31.82 -15.25 -24.71
C LEU A 257 -33.22 -15.84 -24.81
N TYR A 258 -33.32 -17.03 -25.39
CA TYR A 258 -34.53 -17.84 -25.38
C TYR A 258 -34.43 -18.85 -24.24
N SER A 259 -35.46 -18.93 -23.41
CA SER A 259 -35.56 -20.01 -22.41
C SER A 259 -35.70 -21.38 -23.10
N ASP A 260 -35.31 -22.44 -22.40
CA ASP A 260 -35.47 -23.81 -22.92
C ASP A 260 -36.93 -24.09 -23.29
N ARG A 261 -37.88 -23.63 -22.46
CA ARG A 261 -39.32 -23.74 -22.73
C ARG A 261 -39.75 -23.04 -24.01
N PHE A 262 -39.22 -21.85 -24.31
CA PHE A 262 -39.51 -21.15 -25.58
C PHE A 262 -39.12 -22.01 -26.79
N VAL A 263 -37.94 -22.62 -26.73
CA VAL A 263 -37.42 -23.48 -27.80
C VAL A 263 -38.27 -24.76 -27.93
N GLU A 264 -38.67 -25.35 -26.80
CA GLU A 264 -39.56 -26.51 -26.76
C GLU A 264 -40.96 -26.23 -27.33
N LEU A 265 -41.56 -25.07 -27.00
CA LEU A 265 -42.87 -24.68 -27.53
C LEU A 265 -42.86 -24.58 -29.07
N LEU A 266 -41.75 -24.16 -29.65
CA LEU A 266 -41.56 -24.12 -31.11
C LEU A 266 -41.27 -25.52 -31.70
N GLY A 267 -41.10 -26.55 -30.86
CA GLY A 267 -40.81 -27.93 -31.25
C GLY A 267 -39.33 -28.24 -31.47
N TYR A 268 -38.43 -27.34 -31.08
CA TYR A 268 -36.98 -27.50 -31.25
C TYR A 268 -36.32 -28.07 -29.99
N GLN A 269 -35.12 -28.64 -30.16
CA GLN A 269 -34.30 -29.09 -29.04
C GLN A 269 -33.54 -27.91 -28.41
N PRO A 270 -33.46 -27.83 -27.07
CA PRO A 270 -32.58 -26.88 -26.37
C PRO A 270 -31.16 -26.99 -26.94
N ASN A 271 -30.49 -25.85 -27.19
CA ASN A 271 -29.19 -25.69 -27.87
C ASN A 271 -29.14 -25.71 -29.41
N ASN A 272 -30.25 -25.96 -30.12
CA ASN A 272 -30.26 -25.93 -31.59
C ASN A 272 -31.00 -24.72 -32.19
N PHE A 273 -31.25 -23.69 -31.37
CA PHE A 273 -31.94 -22.47 -31.79
C PHE A 273 -31.00 -21.26 -31.63
N PRO A 274 -30.62 -20.54 -32.70
CA PRO A 274 -29.65 -19.47 -32.59
C PRO A 274 -30.23 -18.26 -31.84
N SER A 275 -29.42 -17.69 -30.94
CA SER A 275 -29.74 -16.55 -30.06
C SER A 275 -29.83 -15.20 -30.78
N ARG A 276 -30.65 -15.11 -31.82
CA ARG A 276 -30.88 -13.89 -32.62
C ARG A 276 -32.35 -13.71 -32.94
N LEU A 277 -32.78 -12.47 -33.10
CA LEU A 277 -34.16 -12.14 -33.47
C LEU A 277 -34.56 -12.78 -34.81
N GLU A 278 -33.64 -12.78 -35.77
CA GLU A 278 -33.84 -13.35 -37.10
C GLU A 278 -34.21 -14.85 -37.06
N SER A 279 -33.68 -15.61 -36.10
CA SER A 279 -33.98 -17.03 -35.92
C SER A 279 -35.46 -17.28 -35.71
N TRP A 280 -36.10 -16.43 -34.90
CA TRP A 280 -37.54 -16.47 -34.66
C TRP A 280 -38.32 -15.88 -35.82
N ALA A 281 -37.88 -14.74 -36.37
CA ALA A 281 -38.57 -14.07 -37.47
C ALA A 281 -38.71 -14.98 -38.72
N ASN A 282 -37.71 -15.82 -38.98
CA ASN A 282 -37.72 -16.79 -40.08
C ASN A 282 -38.73 -17.93 -39.90
N LEU A 283 -39.25 -18.14 -38.68
CA LEU A 283 -40.29 -19.13 -38.42
C LEU A 283 -41.71 -18.58 -38.58
N LEU A 284 -41.87 -17.25 -38.64
CA LEU A 284 -43.18 -16.63 -38.79
C LEU A 284 -43.84 -17.02 -40.12
N HIS A 285 -45.15 -17.21 -40.09
CA HIS A 285 -45.92 -17.36 -41.32
C HIS A 285 -45.76 -16.12 -42.22
N PRO A 286 -45.64 -16.25 -43.55
CA PRO A 286 -45.44 -15.11 -44.45
C PRO A 286 -46.46 -13.98 -44.29
N ASP A 287 -47.72 -14.32 -44.04
CA ASP A 287 -48.81 -13.35 -43.81
C ASP A 287 -48.67 -12.60 -42.46
N ASP A 288 -48.01 -13.20 -41.48
CA ASP A 288 -47.93 -12.69 -40.11
C ASP A 288 -46.62 -11.90 -39.90
N LEU A 289 -45.57 -12.18 -40.68
CA LEU A 289 -44.25 -11.53 -40.57
C LEU A 289 -44.33 -9.99 -40.60
N GLY A 290 -45.01 -9.42 -41.60
CA GLY A 290 -45.14 -7.97 -41.75
C GLY A 290 -45.86 -7.31 -40.56
N PRO A 291 -47.08 -7.74 -40.21
CA PRO A 291 -47.82 -7.23 -39.06
C PRO A 291 -47.05 -7.37 -37.73
N THR A 292 -46.40 -8.51 -37.49
CA THR A 292 -45.65 -8.75 -36.26
C THR A 292 -44.43 -7.85 -36.14
N MET A 293 -43.62 -7.71 -37.20
CA MET A 293 -42.44 -6.83 -37.17
C MET A 293 -42.82 -5.36 -37.03
N GLU A 294 -43.96 -4.94 -37.60
CA GLU A 294 -44.48 -3.59 -37.42
C GLU A 294 -44.94 -3.34 -35.97
N ALA A 295 -45.53 -4.34 -35.31
CA ALA A 295 -45.87 -4.25 -33.90
C ALA A 295 -44.61 -4.14 -33.01
N VAL A 296 -43.53 -4.86 -33.35
CA VAL A 296 -42.24 -4.70 -32.67
C VAL A 296 -41.72 -3.27 -32.85
N ARG A 297 -41.67 -2.76 -34.09
CA ARG A 297 -41.24 -1.38 -34.37
C ARG A 297 -42.04 -0.35 -33.56
N LYS A 298 -43.37 -0.44 -33.60
CA LYS A 298 -44.28 0.42 -32.83
C LYS A 298 -44.03 0.35 -31.33
N HIS A 299 -43.76 -0.84 -30.79
CA HIS A 299 -43.44 -0.96 -29.38
C HIS A 299 -42.13 -0.25 -29.03
N LEU A 300 -41.08 -0.46 -29.81
CA LEU A 300 -39.76 0.12 -29.54
C LEU A 300 -39.73 1.65 -29.72
N GLU A 301 -40.36 2.16 -30.77
CA GLU A 301 -40.30 3.57 -31.16
C GLU A 301 -41.43 4.41 -30.55
N GLU A 302 -42.65 3.86 -30.50
CA GLU A 302 -43.87 4.58 -30.10
C GLU A 302 -44.35 4.18 -28.69
N GLN A 303 -43.68 3.22 -28.03
CA GLN A 303 -44.00 2.72 -26.69
C GLN A 303 -45.42 2.13 -26.56
N LEU A 304 -45.99 1.67 -27.67
CA LEU A 304 -47.31 1.02 -27.69
C LEU A 304 -47.20 -0.41 -27.15
N PRO A 305 -48.18 -0.94 -26.37
CA PRO A 305 -48.10 -2.30 -25.83
C PRO A 305 -47.84 -3.36 -26.90
N TYR A 306 -46.89 -4.27 -26.66
CA TYR A 306 -46.64 -5.42 -27.52
C TYR A 306 -47.40 -6.64 -27.01
N ASP A 307 -48.50 -6.96 -27.69
CA ASP A 307 -49.34 -8.12 -27.46
C ASP A 307 -49.88 -8.59 -28.81
N VAL A 308 -49.28 -9.64 -29.37
CA VAL A 308 -49.55 -10.10 -30.73
C VAL A 308 -49.76 -11.60 -30.76
N GLU A 309 -50.57 -12.04 -31.72
CA GLU A 309 -50.79 -13.45 -32.01
C GLU A 309 -50.30 -13.73 -33.43
N TYR A 310 -49.51 -14.78 -33.60
CA TYR A 310 -48.93 -15.14 -34.89
C TYR A 310 -48.73 -16.64 -35.00
N ARG A 311 -48.51 -17.11 -36.22
CA ARG A 311 -48.17 -18.50 -36.50
C ARG A 311 -46.67 -18.67 -36.65
N CYS A 312 -46.11 -19.67 -35.97
CA CYS A 312 -44.74 -20.12 -36.18
C CYS A 312 -44.71 -21.53 -36.77
N LYS A 313 -43.73 -21.76 -37.66
CA LYS A 313 -43.49 -23.03 -38.31
C LYS A 313 -42.74 -23.97 -37.37
N SER A 314 -43.27 -25.16 -37.17
CA SER A 314 -42.61 -26.25 -36.44
C SER A 314 -41.59 -26.99 -37.32
N PRO A 315 -40.72 -27.83 -36.75
CA PRO A 315 -39.86 -28.72 -37.53
C PRO A 315 -40.61 -29.73 -38.39
N SER A 316 -41.86 -30.09 -38.07
CA SER A 316 -42.70 -30.95 -38.91
C SER A 316 -43.20 -30.24 -40.17
N GLY A 317 -43.13 -28.90 -40.19
CA GLY A 317 -43.57 -28.06 -41.29
C GLY A 317 -44.96 -27.45 -41.11
N ASP A 318 -45.65 -27.83 -40.03
CA ASP A 318 -46.96 -27.30 -39.66
C ASP A 318 -46.84 -25.92 -38.98
N TYR A 319 -47.95 -25.18 -38.92
CA TYR A 319 -48.01 -23.88 -38.28
C TYR A 319 -48.87 -23.93 -37.01
N ASN A 320 -48.26 -23.57 -35.88
CA ASN A 320 -48.92 -23.48 -34.59
C ASN A 320 -49.14 -22.01 -34.20
N TRP A 321 -50.18 -21.74 -33.42
CA TRP A 321 -50.52 -20.38 -32.99
C TRP A 321 -49.87 -20.05 -31.66
N PHE A 322 -49.17 -18.93 -31.62
CA PHE A 322 -48.57 -18.41 -30.40
C PHE A 322 -49.02 -16.99 -30.12
N ARG A 323 -49.09 -16.65 -28.84
CA ARG A 323 -49.25 -15.27 -28.36
C ARG A 323 -47.95 -14.80 -27.74
N ALA A 324 -47.42 -13.68 -28.22
CA ALA A 324 -46.26 -13.04 -27.62
C ALA A 324 -46.65 -11.74 -26.92
N LYS A 325 -46.20 -11.60 -25.68
CA LYS A 325 -46.26 -10.35 -24.92
C LYS A 325 -44.86 -9.89 -24.60
N GLY A 326 -44.61 -8.59 -24.63
CA GLY A 326 -43.27 -8.06 -24.41
C GLY A 326 -43.29 -6.64 -23.86
N GLN A 327 -42.23 -6.32 -23.12
CA GLN A 327 -42.01 -5.01 -22.55
C GLN A 327 -40.54 -4.60 -22.75
N ALA A 328 -40.35 -3.47 -23.40
CA ALA A 328 -39.04 -2.86 -23.56
C ALA A 328 -38.69 -1.96 -22.38
N ILE A 329 -37.38 -1.77 -22.19
CA ILE A 329 -36.80 -0.75 -21.33
C ILE A 329 -36.04 0.27 -22.19
N TRP A 330 -36.25 1.54 -21.90
CA TRP A 330 -35.66 2.66 -22.63
C TRP A 330 -34.61 3.37 -21.79
N ASP A 331 -33.59 3.91 -22.45
CA ASP A 331 -32.62 4.78 -21.79
C ASP A 331 -33.17 6.21 -21.61
N LYS A 332 -32.36 7.08 -21.00
CA LYS A 332 -32.75 8.47 -20.71
C LYS A 332 -33.04 9.30 -21.97
N SER A 333 -32.59 8.86 -23.15
CA SER A 333 -32.88 9.49 -24.44
C SER A 333 -34.14 8.95 -25.11
N GLY A 334 -34.83 7.98 -24.51
CA GLY A 334 -36.02 7.36 -25.08
C GLY A 334 -35.71 6.27 -26.11
N VAL A 335 -34.47 5.79 -26.19
CA VAL A 335 -34.08 4.71 -27.11
C VAL A 335 -34.21 3.36 -26.39
N ALA A 336 -34.87 2.40 -27.02
CA ALA A 336 -35.04 1.06 -26.47
C ALA A 336 -33.68 0.35 -26.35
N THR A 337 -33.43 -0.32 -25.22
CA THR A 337 -32.15 -0.96 -24.93
C THR A 337 -32.25 -2.47 -24.78
N ARG A 338 -33.39 -2.95 -24.28
CA ARG A 338 -33.68 -4.38 -24.08
C ARG A 338 -35.19 -4.56 -24.11
N MET A 339 -35.66 -5.70 -24.59
CA MET A 339 -37.07 -6.08 -24.59
C MET A 339 -37.19 -7.52 -24.11
N ALA A 340 -38.03 -7.77 -23.12
CA ALA A 340 -38.24 -9.11 -22.59
C ALA A 340 -39.73 -9.43 -22.56
N GLY A 341 -40.05 -10.71 -22.65
CA GLY A 341 -41.43 -11.13 -22.81
C GLY A 341 -41.65 -12.63 -22.65
N SER A 342 -42.91 -13.01 -22.88
CA SER A 342 -43.35 -14.41 -22.87
C SER A 342 -43.99 -14.80 -24.21
N LEU A 343 -44.02 -16.09 -24.46
CA LEU A 343 -44.62 -16.77 -25.58
C LEU A 343 -45.53 -17.88 -25.05
N SER A 344 -46.82 -17.78 -25.28
CA SER A 344 -47.80 -18.80 -24.91
C SER A 344 -48.24 -19.55 -26.16
N ASP A 345 -48.35 -20.88 -26.09
CA ASP A 345 -49.06 -21.66 -27.11
C ASP A 345 -50.57 -21.45 -26.92
N ILE A 346 -51.24 -20.99 -27.98
CA ILE A 346 -52.68 -20.76 -28.00
C ILE A 346 -53.38 -21.60 -29.07
N THR A 347 -52.71 -22.62 -29.60
CA THR A 347 -53.18 -23.43 -30.73
C THR A 347 -54.53 -24.07 -30.44
N ASP A 348 -54.68 -24.73 -29.30
CA ASP A 348 -55.95 -25.37 -28.91
C ASP A 348 -57.08 -24.34 -28.78
N SER A 349 -56.84 -23.28 -28.00
CA SER A 349 -57.79 -22.18 -27.79
C SER A 349 -58.21 -21.50 -29.10
N LYS A 350 -57.27 -21.30 -30.03
CA LYS A 350 -57.56 -20.74 -31.36
C LYS A 350 -58.35 -21.71 -32.23
N THR A 351 -58.02 -22.99 -32.19
CA THR A 351 -58.70 -24.01 -32.98
C THR A 351 -60.16 -24.14 -32.55
N GLU A 352 -60.41 -24.24 -31.25
CA GLU A 352 -61.77 -24.27 -30.68
C GLU A 352 -62.57 -23.03 -31.07
N ARG A 353 -61.96 -21.84 -30.97
CA ARG A 353 -62.63 -20.57 -31.35
C ARG A 353 -62.98 -20.53 -32.84
N LEU A 354 -62.05 -20.95 -33.70
CA LEU A 354 -62.27 -20.97 -35.16
C LEU A 354 -63.35 -22.00 -35.55
N GLU A 355 -63.36 -23.16 -34.89
CA GLU A 355 -64.40 -24.18 -35.08
C GLU A 355 -65.78 -23.65 -34.71
N LEU A 356 -65.89 -23.01 -33.54
CA LEU A 356 -67.14 -22.39 -33.06
C LEU A 356 -67.61 -21.28 -34.02
N GLU A 357 -66.71 -20.41 -34.46
CA GLU A 357 -67.02 -19.36 -35.45
C GLU A 357 -67.51 -19.98 -36.77
N SER A 358 -66.87 -21.06 -37.25
CA SER A 358 -67.31 -21.75 -38.46
C SER A 358 -68.68 -22.41 -38.30
N ALA A 359 -68.94 -23.03 -37.15
CA ALA A 359 -70.20 -23.69 -36.85
C ALA A 359 -71.34 -22.66 -36.76
N THR A 360 -71.08 -21.53 -36.09
CA THR A 360 -72.02 -20.40 -35.98
C THR A 360 -72.34 -19.82 -37.35
N LYS A 361 -71.32 -19.61 -38.19
CA LYS A 361 -71.51 -19.08 -39.55
C LYS A 361 -72.29 -20.05 -40.45
N ARG A 362 -72.03 -21.36 -40.34
CA ARG A 362 -72.80 -22.39 -41.06
C ARG A 362 -74.25 -22.44 -40.61
N LEU A 363 -74.50 -22.34 -39.30
CA LEU A 363 -75.85 -22.29 -38.74
C LEU A 363 -76.61 -21.06 -39.26
N GLN A 364 -75.96 -19.89 -39.23
CA GLN A 364 -76.55 -18.65 -39.72
C GLN A 364 -76.91 -18.73 -41.22
N LEU A 365 -75.99 -19.22 -42.06
CA LEU A 365 -76.25 -19.41 -43.49
C LEU A 365 -77.37 -20.42 -43.75
N ALA A 366 -77.47 -21.48 -42.95
CA ALA A 366 -78.55 -22.46 -43.06
C ALA A 366 -79.91 -21.84 -42.68
N LEU A 367 -79.98 -21.06 -41.59
CA LEU A 367 -81.19 -20.37 -41.16
C LEU A 367 -81.66 -19.31 -42.17
N GLU A 368 -80.72 -18.55 -42.75
CA GLU A 368 -80.99 -17.58 -43.81
C GLU A 368 -81.53 -18.27 -45.08
N ALA A 369 -80.99 -19.42 -45.45
CA ALA A 369 -81.44 -20.18 -46.62
C ALA A 369 -82.82 -20.83 -46.45
N THR A 370 -83.20 -21.24 -45.24
CA THR A 370 -84.49 -21.88 -44.95
C THR A 370 -85.59 -20.89 -44.54
N ASN A 371 -85.28 -19.59 -44.47
CA ASN A 371 -86.18 -18.50 -44.05
C ASN A 371 -86.94 -18.81 -42.74
N THR A 372 -86.27 -19.51 -41.83
CA THR A 372 -86.87 -20.03 -40.59
C THR A 372 -86.57 -19.06 -39.44
N GLY A 373 -87.61 -18.50 -38.81
CA GLY A 373 -87.46 -17.66 -37.62
C GLY A 373 -87.19 -18.52 -36.38
N LEU A 374 -86.04 -18.32 -35.74
CA LEU A 374 -85.71 -18.95 -34.46
C LEU A 374 -86.20 -18.05 -33.32
N TRP A 375 -87.11 -18.55 -32.48
CA TRP A 375 -87.52 -17.90 -31.22
C TRP A 375 -87.06 -18.78 -30.06
N ASP A 376 -86.22 -18.23 -29.19
CA ASP A 376 -85.89 -18.80 -27.87
C ASP A 376 -86.72 -18.06 -26.80
N TRP A 377 -87.28 -18.79 -25.85
CA TRP A 377 -88.14 -18.27 -24.77
C TRP A 377 -87.36 -17.93 -23.49
#